data_AF-A0A9Q1HL09-F1
#
_entry.id   AF-A0A9Q1HL09-F1
#
_cell.length_a   1.000
_cell.length_b   1.000
_cell.length_c   1.000
_cell.angle_alpha   90.00
_cell.angle_beta   90.00
_cell.angle_gamma   90.00
#
_symmetry.space_group_name_H-M   'P 1'
#
loop_
_entity.id
_entity.type
_entity.pdbx_description
1 polymer ?
#
loop_
_entity_poly.entity_id
_entity_poly.type
_entity_poly.pdbx_seq_one_letter_code
_entity_poly.pdbx_strand_id
1 'polypeptide(L)' 'MADLPPARVTSSNPPFTFTGIDYFGPLFVKVGRSHVKRYGCLFTCLTVRAVHIEVAHTLDTDSFLNALKSQYDFV' A
#
# COMPACT_ATOMS: atom_id res chain seq x y z
N MET A 1 13.78 7.09 26.99
CA MET A 1 13.31 6.61 25.67
C MET A 1 11.90 6.12 25.87
N ALA A 2 10.95 6.54 25.03
CA ALA A 2 9.57 6.06 25.10
C ALA A 2 9.46 4.71 24.38
N ASP A 3 8.57 3.84 24.86
CA ASP A 3 8.32 2.55 24.23
C ASP A 3 7.73 2.71 22.83
N LEU A 4 8.04 1.75 21.95
CA LEU A 4 7.42 1.70 20.63
C LEU A 4 5.95 1.29 20.75
N PRO A 5 5.06 1.81 19.89
CA PRO A 5 3.67 1.36 19.81
C PRO A 5 3.60 -0.17 19.61
N PRO A 6 2.63 -0.86 20.25
CA PRO A 6 2.45 -2.30 20.11
C PRO A 6 2.38 -2.78 18.65
N ALA A 7 1.78 -1.97 17.77
CA ALA A 7 1.68 -2.23 16.33
C ALA A 7 3.03 -2.45 15.62
N ARG A 8 4.16 -2.05 16.24
CA ARG A 8 5.52 -2.23 15.69
C ARG A 8 6.31 -3.37 16.34
N VAL A 9 5.82 -3.96 17.43
CA VAL A 9 6.58 -4.92 18.26
C VAL A 9 5.86 -6.25 18.49
N THR A 10 4.59 -6.37 18.12
CA THR A 10 3.83 -7.63 18.22
C THR A 10 4.17 -8.57 17.06
N SER A 11 5.29 -9.29 17.16
CA SER A 11 5.78 -10.23 16.13
C SER A 11 5.00 -11.54 16.03
N SER A 12 4.10 -11.82 16.98
CA SER A 12 3.23 -13.02 16.94
C SER A 12 2.10 -12.92 15.91
N ASN A 13 1.79 -11.71 15.45
CA ASN A 13 0.73 -11.49 14.47
C ASN A 13 1.26 -11.74 13.04
N PRO A 14 0.41 -12.23 12.12
CA PRO A 14 0.78 -12.35 10.71
C PRO A 14 1.28 -11.01 10.12
N PRO A 15 2.18 -11.04 9.13
CA PRO A 15 2.56 -9.85 8.36
C PRO A 15 1.32 -9.09 7.87
N PHE A 16 1.43 -7.77 7.76
CA PHE A 16 0.35 -6.86 7.36
C PHE A 16 -0.89 -6.80 8.29
N THR A 17 -0.86 -7.42 9.48
CA THR A 17 -1.91 -7.22 10.51
C THR A 17 -2.02 -5.75 10.93
N PHE A 18 -0.87 -5.08 11.09
CA PHE A 18 -0.78 -3.64 11.27
C PHE A 18 -0.13 -3.05 10.03
N THR A 19 -0.92 -2.35 9.22
CA THR A 19 -0.48 -1.82 7.93
C THR A 19 -0.65 -0.31 7.90
N GLY A 20 0.43 0.41 7.62
CA GLY A 20 0.38 1.80 7.19
C GLY A 20 0.12 1.88 5.70
N ILE A 21 -0.70 2.83 5.28
CA ILE A 21 -1.07 3.02 3.88
C ILE A 21 -0.71 4.45 3.48
N ASP A 22 -0.08 4.62 2.32
CA ASP A 22 0.23 5.92 1.75
C ASP A 22 0.08 5.90 0.22
N TYR A 23 -0.07 7.07 -0.39
CA TYR A 23 -0.19 7.22 -1.83
C TYR A 23 0.89 8.16 -2.37
N PHE A 24 1.53 7.78 -3.47
CA PHE A 24 2.48 8.63 -4.18
C PHE A 24 2.13 8.81 -5.66
N GLY A 25 2.54 9.94 -6.23
CA GLY A 25 2.25 10.35 -7.59
C GLY A 25 1.90 11.85 -7.66
N PRO A 26 1.32 12.33 -8.78
CA PRO A 26 0.88 11.56 -9.95
C PRO A 26 2.03 11.11 -10.86
N LEU A 27 1.97 9.85 -11.30
CA LEU A 27 2.87 9.30 -12.31
C LEU A 27 2.17 9.33 -13.67
N PHE A 28 2.80 9.93 -14.67
CA PHE A 28 2.30 9.89 -16.05
C PHE A 28 2.87 8.67 -16.77
N VAL A 29 2.05 7.64 -16.94
CA VAL A 29 2.44 6.40 -17.62
C VAL A 29 1.87 6.35 -19.03
N LYS A 30 2.62 5.75 -19.95
CA LYS A 30 2.15 5.55 -21.32
C LYS A 30 1.26 4.31 -21.38
N VAL A 31 0.02 4.47 -21.83
CA VAL A 31 -0.93 3.39 -22.11
C VAL A 31 -1.33 3.49 -23.58
N GLY A 32 -0.79 2.59 -24.40
CA GLY A 32 -0.94 2.65 -25.85
C GLY A 32 -0.34 3.93 -26.44
N ARG A 33 -1.19 4.75 -27.08
CA ARG A 33 -0.81 6.05 -27.67
C ARG A 33 -1.05 7.26 -26.76
N SER A 34 -1.56 7.03 -25.54
CA SER A 34 -1.91 8.10 -24.59
C SER A 34 -1.02 8.06 -23.35
N HIS A 35 -0.88 9.22 -22.70
CA HIS A 35 -0.32 9.31 -21.34
C HIS A 35 -1.47 9.46 -20.34
N VAL A 36 -1.48 8.62 -19.32
CA VAL A 36 -2.52 8.61 -18.29
C VAL A 36 -1.91 8.78 -16.92
N LYS A 37 -2.67 9.41 -16.03
CA LYS A 37 -2.31 9.59 -14.63
C LYS A 37 -2.51 8.28 -13.87
N ARG A 38 -1.52 7.87 -13.09
CA ARG A 38 -1.55 6.75 -12.14
C ARG A 38 -0.95 7.16 -10.81
N TYR A 39 -1.24 6.38 -9.79
CA TYR A 39 -0.72 6.54 -8.45
C TYR A 39 -0.16 5.21 -7.96
N GLY A 40 0.85 5.25 -7.09
CA GLY A 40 1.27 4.08 -6.34
C GLY A 40 0.62 4.09 -4.96
N CYS A 41 -0.05 3.00 -4.61
CA CYS A 41 -0.55 2.73 -3.27
C CYS A 41 0.50 1.91 -2.53
N LEU A 42 1.02 2.45 -1.42
CA LEU A 42 2.01 1.82 -0.57
C LEU A 42 1.32 1.16 0.60
N PHE A 43 1.55 -0.13 0.79
CA PHE A 43 1.16 -0.88 1.97
C PHE A 43 2.42 -1.26 2.74
N THR A 44 2.59 -0.74 3.94
CA THR A 44 3.77 -1.00 4.78
C THR A 44 3.36 -1.75 6.05
N CYS A 45 3.87 -2.96 6.24
CA CYS A 45 3.67 -3.67 7.50
C CYS A 45 4.50 -2.99 8.61
N LEU A 46 3.82 -2.57 9.67
CA LEU A 46 4.43 -1.85 10.79
C LEU A 46 5.29 -2.75 11.68
N THR A 47 5.01 -4.05 11.72
CA THR A 47 5.77 -5.03 12.51
C THR A 47 7.06 -5.46 11.82
N VAL A 48 6.98 -5.95 10.58
CA VAL A 48 8.13 -6.55 9.88
C VAL A 48 8.79 -5.61 8.85
N ARG A 49 8.23 -4.42 8.63
CA ARG A 49 8.71 -3.42 7.66
C ARG A 49 8.68 -3.89 6.20
N ALA A 50 7.89 -4.92 5.88
CA ALA A 50 7.61 -5.31 4.51
C ALA A 50 6.81 -4.22 3.79
N VAL A 51 7.12 -3.98 2.52
CA VAL A 51 6.43 -3.00 1.68
C VAL A 51 5.86 -3.72 0.47
N HIS A 52 4.57 -3.54 0.23
CA HIS A 52 3.86 -3.97 -0.97
C HIS A 52 3.34 -2.73 -1.69
N ILE A 53 3.50 -2.66 -3.01
CA ILE A 53 3.18 -1.48 -3.81
C ILE A 53 2.24 -1.90 -4.94
N GLU A 54 1.11 -1.21 -5.04
CA GLU A 54 0.12 -1.45 -6.09
C GLU A 54 -0.16 -0.21 -6.93
N VAL A 55 -0.54 -0.43 -8.18
CA VAL A 55 -0.90 0.67 -9.08
C VAL A 55 -2.38 1.00 -8.93
N ALA A 56 -2.68 2.20 -8.44
CA ALA A 56 -4.03 2.76 -8.42
C ALA A 56 -4.28 3.62 -9.67
N HIS A 57 -5.43 3.42 -10.29
CA HIS A 57 -5.79 4.11 -11.53
C HIS A 57 -6.21 5.56 -11.28
N THR A 58 -6.92 5.80 -10.18
CA THR A 58 -7.40 7.09 -9.68
C THR A 58 -7.24 7.15 -8.15
N LEU A 59 -7.54 8.31 -7.54
CA LEU A 59 -7.58 8.49 -6.07
C LEU A 59 -9.01 8.35 -5.52
N ASP A 60 -9.82 7.51 -6.15
CA ASP A 60 -11.16 7.19 -5.67
C ASP A 60 -11.17 5.92 -4.81
N THR A 61 -12.28 5.72 -4.11
CA THR A 61 -12.48 4.57 -3.24
C THR A 61 -12.40 3.26 -4.01
N ASP A 62 -12.96 3.20 -5.23
CA ASP A 62 -12.98 1.98 -6.03
C ASP A 62 -11.57 1.54 -6.44
N SER A 63 -10.71 2.48 -6.86
CA SER A 63 -9.30 2.18 -7.14
C SER A 63 -8.55 1.74 -5.89
N PHE A 64 -8.84 2.34 -4.73
CA PHE A 64 -8.25 1.90 -3.46
C PHE A 64 -8.69 0.49 -3.07
N LEU A 65 -9.98 0.16 -3.17
CA LEU A 65 -10.49 -1.17 -2.85
C LEU A 65 -9.89 -2.24 -3.76
N ASN A 66 -9.65 -1.92 -5.03
CA ASN A 66 -8.98 -2.83 -5.96
C ASN A 66 -7.50 -3.05 -5.57
N ALA A 67 -6.77 -1.99 -5.21
CA ALA A 67 -5.39 -2.11 -4.72
C ALA A 67 -5.31 -2.89 -3.39
N LEU A 68 -6.26 -2.64 -2.48
CA LEU A 68 -6.33 -3.33 -1.18
C LEU A 68 -6.61 -4.83 -1.35
N LYS A 69 -7.49 -5.23 -2.27
CA LYS A 69 -7.72 -6.65 -2.58
C LYS A 69 -6.46 -7.34 -3.08
N SER A 70 -5.72 -6.71 -4.00
CA SER A 70 -4.43 -7.23 -4.50
C SER A 70 -3.41 -7.45 -3.39
N GLN A 71 -3.37 -6.55 -2.40
CA GLN A 71 -2.52 -6.73 -1.22
C GLN A 71 -2.90 -7.97 -0.40
N TYR A 72 -4.19 -8.27 -0.23
CA TYR A 72 -4.60 -9.48 0.48
C TYR A 72 -4.31 -10.76 -0.30
N ASP A 73 -4.33 -10.73 -1.63
CA ASP A 73 -3.94 -11.87 -2.46
C ASP A 73 -2.43 -12.21 -2.37
N PHE A 74 -1.61 -11.26 -1.90
CA PHE A 74 -0.17 -11.46 -1.67
C PHE A 74 0.18 -12.05 -0.29
N VAL A 75 -0.69 -11.86 0.71
CA VAL A 75 -0.44 -12.22 2.13
C VAL A 75 -0.93 -13.62 2.44
#